data_AF-A0A5D0IJY6-F1
#
_entry.id   AF-A0A5D0IJY6-F1
#
_cell.length_a   1.000
_cell.length_b   1.000
_cell.length_c   1.000
_cell.angle_alpha   90.00
_cell.angle_beta   90.00
_cell.angle_gamma   90.00
#
_symmetry.space_group_name_H-M   'P 1'
#
loop_
_entity.id
_entity.type
_entity.pdbx_description
1 polymer ?
#
loop_
_entity_poly.entity_id
_entity_poly.type
_entity_poly.pdbx_seq_one_letter_code
_entity_poly.pdbx_strand_id
1 'polypeptide(L)' 'AVRAPFHEKFNTKFDIVIEPKMSFGTGHHETTHMMIQHILKSDIANKSVLDMGCGTGVLAILTEMKGAKL' A
#
# COMPACT_ATOMS: atom_id res chain seq x y z
N ALA A 1 7.90 3.41 0.11
CA ALA A 1 7.28 4.67 0.51
C ALA A 1 5.92 4.80 -0.17
N VAL A 2 4.95 5.45 0.50
CA VAL A 2 3.71 5.93 -0.12
C VAL A 2 3.90 7.42 -0.34
N ARG A 3 3.70 7.92 -1.56
CA ARG A 3 3.89 9.34 -1.88
C ARG A 3 2.85 9.87 -2.87
N ALA A 4 2.68 11.18 -2.86
CA ALA A 4 1.88 11.87 -3.87
C ALA A 4 2.66 12.00 -5.20
N PRO A 5 1.97 12.17 -6.35
CA PRO A 5 2.61 12.29 -7.65
C PRO A 5 3.61 13.46 -7.75
N PHE A 6 3.37 14.53 -6.98
CA PHE A 6 4.20 15.73 -6.94
C PHE A 6 5.38 15.66 -5.94
N HIS A 7 5.54 14.55 -5.20
CA HIS A 7 6.71 14.32 -4.37
C HIS A 7 7.77 13.53 -5.12
N GLU A 8 9.05 13.87 -4.89
CA GLU A 8 10.18 13.15 -5.43
C GLU A 8 10.18 11.67 -5.02
N LYS A 9 10.78 10.84 -5.87
CA LYS A 9 10.90 9.42 -5.62
C LYS A 9 11.91 9.15 -4.50
N PHE A 10 11.48 8.39 -3.50
CA PHE A 10 12.38 7.92 -2.45
C PHE A 10 13.14 6.66 -2.91
N ASN A 11 14.38 6.50 -2.45
CA ASN A 11 15.14 5.27 -2.65
C ASN A 11 14.60 4.15 -1.72
N THR A 12 13.49 3.52 -2.12
CA THR A 12 12.83 2.47 -1.35
C THR A 12 12.42 1.29 -2.22
N LYS A 13 12.35 0.09 -1.63
CA LYS A 13 12.03 -1.16 -2.33
C LYS A 13 10.65 -1.16 -3.00
N PHE A 14 9.66 -0.56 -2.33
CA PHE A 14 8.30 -0.44 -2.83
C PHE A 14 7.94 1.04 -2.90
N ASP A 15 7.72 1.58 -4.11
CA ASP A 15 7.29 2.96 -4.33
C ASP A 15 5.83 2.95 -4.79
N ILE A 16 4.93 3.42 -3.94
CA ILE A 16 3.49 3.46 -4.23
C ILE A 16 3.07 4.91 -4.35
N VAL A 17 2.56 5.28 -5.52
CA VAL A 17 2.08 6.63 -5.82
C VAL A 17 0.57 6.67 -5.62
N ILE A 18 0.11 7.46 -4.65
CA ILE A 18 -1.31 7.67 -4.37
C ILE A 18 -1.64 9.14 -4.57
N GLU A 19 -2.63 9.41 -5.42
CA GLU A 19 -3.16 10.76 -5.59
C GLU A 19 -3.98 11.15 -4.36
N PRO A 20 -3.60 12.22 -3.62
CA PRO A 20 -4.37 12.66 -2.47
C PRO A 20 -5.74 13.17 -2.92
N LYS A 21 -6.80 12.53 -2.43
CA LYS A 21 -8.21 12.94 -2.64
C LYS A 21 -8.96 12.89 -1.31
N MET A 22 -10.28 13.06 -1.32
CA MET A 22 -11.13 12.87 -0.13
C MET A 22 -11.30 11.40 0.29
N SER A 23 -10.56 10.46 -0.32
CA SER A 23 -10.56 9.04 0.04
C SER A 23 -9.53 8.75 1.14
N PHE A 24 -9.93 7.89 2.09
CA PHE A 24 -9.07 7.43 3.17
C PHE A 24 -7.96 6.49 2.66
N GLY A 25 -6.81 6.46 3.35
CA GLY A 25 -5.72 5.52 3.04
C GLY A 25 -4.52 6.12 2.31
N THR A 26 -4.27 7.42 2.40
CA THR A 26 -3.08 8.08 1.79
C THR A 26 -1.73 7.67 2.42
N GLY A 27 -1.72 6.72 3.36
CA GLY A 27 -0.52 6.26 4.07
C GLY A 27 -0.07 7.15 5.25
N HIS A 28 -0.72 8.29 5.47
CA HIS A 28 -0.39 9.24 6.55
C HIS A 28 -1.12 8.94 7.87
N HIS A 29 -2.16 8.09 7.83
CA HIS A 29 -2.85 7.62 9.03
C HIS A 29 -2.14 6.41 9.65
N GLU A 30 -2.09 6.39 10.98
CA GLU A 30 -1.36 5.39 11.79
C GLU A 30 -1.79 3.96 11.47
N THR A 31 -3.08 3.72 11.23
CA THR A 31 -3.63 2.40 10.92
C THR A 31 -3.18 1.89 9.55
N THR A 32 -3.14 2.76 8.53
CA THR A 32 -2.60 2.40 7.20
C THR A 32 -1.12 2.06 7.30
N HIS A 33 -0.34 2.85 8.05
CA HIS A 33 1.08 2.56 8.27
C HIS A 33 1.29 1.21 8.96
N MET A 34 0.49 0.91 10.00
CA MET A 34 0.56 -0.37 10.72
C MET A 34 0.30 -1.56 9.79
N MET A 35 -0.73 -1.48 8.95
CA MET A 35 -1.06 -2.55 8.00
C MET A 35 0.04 -2.73 6.94
N ILE A 36 0.64 -1.64 6.45
CA ILE A 36 1.79 -1.71 5.54
C ILE A 36 2.95 -2.48 6.19
N GLN A 37 3.29 -2.17 7.45
CA GLN A 37 4.35 -2.88 8.17
C GLN A 37 4.03 -4.37 8.38
N HIS A 38 2.76 -4.69 8.66
CA HIS A 38 2.31 -6.06 8.78
C HIS A 38 2.47 -6.82 7.45
N ILE A 39 1.94 -6.28 6.36
CA ILE A 39 2.04 -6.85 5.01
C ILE A 39 3.50 -7.06 4.61
N LEU A 40 4.39 -6.11 4.92
CA LEU A 40 5.83 -6.24 4.62
C LEU A 40 6.49 -7.42 5.36
N LYS A 41 5.97 -7.82 6.53
CA LYS A 41 6.47 -8.97 7.30
C LYS A 41 5.77 -10.29 6.97
N SER A 42 4.56 -10.27 6.43
CA SER A 42 3.75 -11.47 6.19
C SER A 42 4.09 -12.21 4.91
N ASP A 43 4.22 -13.53 4.92
CA ASP A 43 4.40 -14.30 3.69
C ASP A 43 3.07 -14.43 2.91
N ILE A 44 2.94 -13.66 1.83
CA ILE A 44 1.71 -13.55 1.02
C ILE A 44 1.93 -13.86 -0.47
N ALA A 45 3.13 -14.25 -0.85
CA ALA A 45 3.43 -14.58 -2.24
C ALA A 45 2.54 -15.74 -2.72
N ASN A 46 1.96 -15.60 -3.90
CA ASN A 46 1.04 -16.56 -4.53
C ASN A 46 -0.27 -16.84 -3.76
N LYS A 47 -0.58 -16.08 -2.69
CA LYS A 47 -1.83 -16.22 -1.93
C LYS A 47 -2.89 -15.24 -2.44
N SER A 48 -4.16 -15.62 -2.34
CA SER A 48 -5.29 -14.73 -2.60
C SER A 48 -5.46 -13.73 -1.45
N VAL A 49 -5.64 -12.44 -1.78
CA VAL A 49 -5.79 -11.36 -0.79
C VAL A 49 -7.07 -10.57 -1.06
N LEU A 50 -7.84 -10.33 0.00
CA LEU A 50 -9.00 -9.44 -0.01
C LEU A 50 -8.68 -8.13 0.71
N ASP A 51 -8.67 -7.01 -0.03
CA ASP A 51 -8.59 -5.66 0.54
C ASP A 51 -10.01 -5.13 0.80
N MET A 52 -10.54 -5.44 1.98
CA MET A 52 -11.91 -5.05 2.36
C MET A 52 -11.93 -3.61 2.87
N GLY A 53 -12.65 -2.72 2.16
CA GLY A 53 -12.67 -1.29 2.48
C GLY A 53 -11.46 -0.54 1.92
N CYS A 54 -11.10 -0.83 0.66
CA CYS A 54 -9.82 -0.47 0.06
C CYS A 54 -9.53 1.04 -0.02
N GLY A 55 -10.52 1.93 -0.04
CA GLY A 55 -10.31 3.37 -0.08
C GLY A 55 -9.46 3.79 -1.29
N THR A 56 -8.23 4.25 -1.05
CA THR A 56 -7.23 4.53 -2.10
C THR A 56 -6.61 3.29 -2.77
N GLY A 57 -6.87 2.09 -2.26
CA GLY A 57 -6.32 0.83 -2.77
C GLY A 57 -4.86 0.58 -2.40
N VAL A 58 -4.28 1.37 -1.48
CA VAL A 58 -2.84 1.31 -1.15
C VAL A 58 -2.40 -0.06 -0.64
N LEU A 59 -3.27 -0.78 0.07
CA LEU A 59 -2.95 -2.11 0.61
C LEU A 59 -2.98 -3.17 -0.49
N ALA A 60 -4.01 -3.18 -1.34
CA ALA A 60 -4.07 -4.04 -2.53
C ALA A 60 -2.84 -3.89 -3.43
N ILE A 61 -2.43 -2.65 -3.73
CA ILE A 61 -1.24 -2.36 -4.54
C ILE A 61 0.02 -2.95 -3.88
N LEU A 62 0.21 -2.72 -2.57
CA LEU A 62 1.36 -3.25 -1.86
C LEU A 62 1.40 -4.79 -1.87
N THR A 63 0.24 -5.43 -1.70
CA THR A 63 0.15 -6.90 -1.67
C THR A 63 0.44 -7.51 -3.04
N GLU A 64 -0.03 -6.89 -4.12
CA GLU A 64 0.29 -7.29 -5.49
C GLU A 64 1.78 -7.12 -5.79
N MET A 65 2.39 -6.00 -5.39
CA MET A 65 3.84 -5.79 -5.50
C MET A 65 4.67 -6.80 -4.70
N LYS A 66 4.09 -7.41 -3.64
CA LYS A 66 4.71 -8.48 -2.86
C LYS A 66 4.45 -9.88 -3.46
N GLY A 67 3.76 -9.95 -4.59
CA GLY A 67 3.50 -11.18 -5.33
C GLY A 67 2.24 -11.93 -4.89
N ALA A 68 1.32 -11.29 -4.17
CA ALA A 68 0.01 -11.87 -3.92
C ALA A 68 -0.83 -11.92 -5.22
N LYS A 69 -1.84 -12.78 -5.22
CA LYS A 69 -2.87 -12.82 -6.26
C LYS A 69 -4.07 -12.02 -5.75
N LEU A 70 -4.51 -11.03 -6.53
CA LEU A 70 -5.76 -10.31 -6.26
C LEU A 70 -6.96 -11.16 -6.71
#